data_AF-A0A4Z2ELW2-F1
#
_entry.id   AF-A0A4Z2ELW2-F1
#
_cell.length_a   1.000
_cell.length_b   1.000
_cell.length_c   1.000
_cell.angle_alpha   90.00
_cell.angle_beta   90.00
_cell.angle_gamma   90.00
#
_symmetry.space_group_name_H-M   'P 1'
#
loop_
_entity.id
_entity.type
_entity.pdbx_description
1 polymer ?
#
loop_
_entity_poly.entity_id
_entity_poly.type
_entity_poly.pdbx_seq_one_letter_code
_entity_poly.pdbx_strand_id
1 'polypeptide(L)'
;MRWLLFDYAPQFDLVNTIGEAAALGAAGIISWGDMDVTDSEASCSDAQSHLLEVMNPYILNLTTAARLCSEALCQGRGRCVRKHWDDNVYLHLDPRRYRIDRRRPGAPLTVSGSLSQRDVDYFDRRFDCICYDEKTCRSVLMLKAVSEAVVNTAARAAHRPRPLLLATILLSLMRI
;
A
#
# COMPACT_ATOMS: atom_id res chain seq x y z
N MET A 1 -38.79 7.24 12.37
CA MET A 1 -37.51 6.74 12.92
C MET A 1 -37.43 5.26 12.64
N ARG A 2 -36.22 4.78 12.29
CA ARG A 2 -35.90 3.47 11.70
C ARG A 2 -36.04 3.49 10.17
N TRP A 3 -35.02 2.95 9.49
CA TRP A 3 -34.78 2.85 8.04
C TRP A 3 -33.81 3.83 7.36
N LEU A 4 -32.70 4.23 8.00
CA LEU A 4 -31.54 4.84 7.29
C LEU A 4 -30.15 4.37 7.80
N LEU A 5 -30.05 3.23 8.50
CA LEU A 5 -28.77 2.75 9.08
C LEU A 5 -28.20 1.48 8.44
N PHE A 6 -28.70 1.03 7.28
CA PHE A 6 -28.16 -0.16 6.59
C PHE A 6 -27.49 0.13 5.23
N ASP A 7 -27.28 1.41 4.89
CA ASP A 7 -26.38 1.83 3.79
C ASP A 7 -25.05 2.36 4.35
N TYR A 8 -24.59 1.79 5.46
CA TYR A 8 -23.26 2.05 5.99
C TYR A 8 -22.27 1.20 5.18
N ALA A 9 -21.50 1.87 4.32
CA ALA A 9 -20.57 1.23 3.39
C ALA A 9 -19.79 0.10 4.06
N PRO A 10 -19.57 -1.06 3.40
CA PRO A 10 -18.92 -2.25 3.98
C PRO A 10 -17.54 -2.00 4.58
N GLN A 11 -16.95 -0.83 4.38
CA GLN A 11 -15.67 -0.41 4.93
C GLN A 11 -15.77 0.53 6.13
N PHE A 12 -16.96 0.96 6.56
CA PHE A 12 -17.07 1.95 7.64
C PHE A 12 -16.37 1.47 8.91
N ASP A 13 -16.67 0.25 9.38
CA ASP A 13 -16.07 -0.26 10.61
C ASP A 13 -14.56 -0.40 10.48
N LEU A 14 -14.08 -0.79 9.29
CA LEU A 14 -12.64 -0.85 8.99
C LEU A 14 -11.99 0.54 9.06
N VAL A 15 -12.65 1.59 8.59
CA VAL A 15 -12.17 2.98 8.69
C VAL A 15 -12.06 3.42 10.15
N ASN A 16 -13.08 3.14 10.96
CA ASN A 16 -13.15 3.64 12.33
C ASN A 16 -12.41 2.76 13.35
N THR A 17 -11.83 1.64 12.91
CA THR A 17 -11.00 0.77 13.75
C THR A 17 -9.58 0.69 13.20
N ILE A 18 -9.38 -0.06 12.12
CA ILE A 18 -8.09 -0.31 11.47
C ILE A 18 -7.51 0.99 10.91
N GLY A 19 -8.34 1.79 10.22
CA GLY A 19 -7.96 3.08 9.68
C GLY A 19 -7.56 4.08 10.77
N GLU A 20 -8.33 4.13 11.84
CA GLU A 20 -8.07 5.00 12.99
C GLU A 20 -6.76 4.62 13.69
N ALA A 21 -6.54 3.33 13.98
CA ALA A 21 -5.29 2.85 14.56
C ALA A 21 -4.07 3.23 13.70
N ALA A 22 -4.16 3.05 12.38
CA ALA A 22 -3.10 3.41 11.47
C ALA A 22 -2.89 4.94 11.38
N ALA A 23 -3.96 5.73 11.37
CA ALA A 23 -3.88 7.20 11.36
C ALA A 23 -3.21 7.73 12.65
N LEU A 24 -3.41 7.07 13.78
CA LEU A 24 -2.74 7.38 15.05
C LEU A 24 -1.31 6.79 15.15
N GLY A 25 -0.80 6.19 14.07
CA GLY A 25 0.57 5.71 14.00
C GLY A 25 0.81 4.37 14.69
N ALA A 26 -0.19 3.50 14.82
CA ALA A 26 0.00 2.13 15.31
C ALA A 26 1.08 1.37 14.50
N ALA A 27 1.78 0.44 15.16
CA ALA A 27 2.84 -0.34 14.49
C ALA A 27 2.28 -1.44 13.59
N GLY A 28 1.05 -1.89 13.89
CA GLY A 28 0.38 -2.98 13.21
C GLY A 28 -0.94 -3.27 13.90
N ILE A 29 -1.68 -4.22 13.33
CA ILE A 29 -3.00 -4.65 13.78
C ILE A 29 -3.01 -6.17 13.78
N ILE A 30 -3.60 -6.75 14.82
CA ILE A 30 -3.85 -8.18 14.91
C ILE A 30 -5.34 -8.38 14.71
N SER A 31 -5.73 -9.17 13.72
CA SER A 31 -7.12 -9.60 13.53
C SER A 31 -7.27 -10.99 14.13
N TRP A 32 -8.25 -11.15 15.03
CA TRP A 32 -8.61 -12.43 15.63
C TRP A 32 -10.10 -12.72 15.40
N GLY A 33 -10.47 -13.99 15.40
CA GLY A 33 -11.84 -14.46 15.26
C GLY A 33 -12.10 -15.62 16.21
N ASP A 34 -13.38 -15.83 16.56
CA ASP A 34 -13.82 -16.98 17.36
C ASP A 34 -13.88 -18.25 16.47
N MET A 35 -13.93 -19.43 17.10
CA MET A 35 -13.94 -20.73 16.42
C MET A 35 -15.18 -20.88 15.52
N ASP A 36 -16.31 -20.29 15.92
CA ASP A 36 -17.59 -20.33 15.22
C ASP A 36 -17.54 -19.79 13.79
N VAL A 37 -16.65 -18.82 13.51
CA VAL A 37 -16.38 -18.29 12.17
C VAL A 37 -15.99 -19.40 11.19
N THR A 38 -15.37 -20.48 11.69
CA THR A 38 -14.89 -21.61 10.90
C THR A 38 -15.67 -22.92 11.12
N ASP A 39 -16.78 -22.88 11.87
CA ASP A 39 -17.51 -24.09 12.30
C ASP A 39 -18.41 -24.72 11.22
N SER A 40 -18.66 -24.02 10.11
CA SER A 40 -19.45 -24.55 8.99
C SER A 40 -18.95 -24.05 7.64
N GLU A 41 -19.27 -24.79 6.57
CA GLU A 41 -18.94 -24.38 5.19
C GLU A 41 -19.52 -23.00 4.86
N ALA A 42 -20.75 -22.73 5.29
CA ALA A 42 -21.42 -21.44 5.09
C ALA A 42 -20.66 -20.30 5.79
N SER A 43 -20.39 -20.44 7.10
CA SER A 43 -19.67 -19.41 7.86
C SER A 43 -18.26 -19.17 7.33
N CYS A 44 -17.54 -20.24 6.97
CA CYS A 44 -16.20 -20.14 6.40
C CYS A 44 -16.22 -19.44 5.03
N SER A 45 -17.21 -19.73 4.19
CA SER A 45 -17.40 -19.07 2.89
C SER A 45 -17.73 -17.58 3.03
N ASP A 46 -18.56 -17.22 4.01
CA ASP A 46 -18.88 -15.81 4.31
C ASP A 46 -17.65 -15.06 4.81
N ALA A 47 -16.89 -15.66 5.72
CA ALA A 47 -15.63 -15.11 6.21
C ALA A 47 -14.61 -14.94 5.08
N GLN A 48 -14.46 -15.95 4.21
CA GLN A 48 -13.59 -15.88 3.03
C GLN A 48 -14.01 -14.74 2.10
N SER A 49 -15.30 -14.59 1.83
CA SER A 49 -15.82 -13.54 0.96
C SER A 49 -15.56 -12.15 1.56
N HIS A 50 -15.82 -11.97 2.86
CA HIS A 50 -15.52 -10.72 3.56
C HIS A 50 -14.03 -10.36 3.48
N LEU A 51 -13.14 -11.33 3.72
CA LEU A 51 -11.70 -11.13 3.60
C LEU A 51 -11.32 -10.72 2.18
N LEU A 52 -11.79 -11.44 1.16
CA LEU A 52 -11.35 -11.26 -0.22
C LEU A 52 -11.92 -10.00 -0.89
N GLU A 53 -13.14 -9.60 -0.53
CA GLU A 53 -13.89 -8.52 -1.20
C GLU A 53 -13.86 -7.20 -0.44
N VAL A 54 -13.74 -7.24 0.90
CA VAL A 54 -13.83 -6.05 1.75
C VAL A 54 -12.51 -5.77 2.46
N MET A 55 -12.06 -6.71 3.30
CA MET A 55 -10.96 -6.45 4.22
C MET A 55 -9.60 -6.37 3.51
N ASN A 56 -9.27 -7.32 2.64
CA ASN A 56 -7.96 -7.35 1.96
C ASN A 56 -7.74 -6.13 1.04
N PRO A 57 -8.71 -5.69 0.21
CA PRO A 57 -8.57 -4.45 -0.55
C PRO A 57 -8.38 -3.22 0.34
N TYR A 58 -9.10 -3.14 1.46
CA TYR A 58 -8.97 -2.04 2.42
C TYR A 58 -7.58 -2.02 3.08
N ILE A 59 -7.09 -3.18 3.56
CA ILE A 59 -5.76 -3.30 4.15
C ILE A 59 -4.69 -2.90 3.14
N LEU A 60 -4.81 -3.32 1.87
CA LEU A 60 -3.84 -2.95 0.84
C LEU A 60 -3.86 -1.45 0.53
N ASN A 61 -5.05 -0.83 0.50
CA ASN A 61 -5.20 0.62 0.39
C ASN A 61 -4.45 1.34 1.53
N LEU A 62 -4.77 0.97 2.77
CA LEU A 62 -4.24 1.56 3.99
C LEU A 62 -2.72 1.40 4.12
N THR A 63 -2.23 0.17 3.98
CA THR A 63 -0.80 -0.14 4.14
C THR A 63 0.05 0.50 3.05
N THR A 64 -0.45 0.57 1.81
CA THR A 64 0.26 1.26 0.73
C THR A 64 0.32 2.76 0.99
N ALA A 65 -0.78 3.39 1.44
CA ALA A 65 -0.80 4.81 1.79
C ALA A 65 0.14 5.12 2.96
N ALA A 66 0.15 4.28 4.01
CA ALA A 66 1.06 4.40 5.14
C ALA A 66 2.54 4.32 4.73
N ARG A 67 2.88 3.35 3.85
CA ARG A 67 4.23 3.23 3.27
C ARG A 67 4.62 4.48 2.48
N LEU A 68 3.75 4.93 1.58
CA LEU A 68 3.99 6.12 0.76
C LEU A 68 4.17 7.37 1.62
N CYS A 69 3.38 7.53 2.67
CA CYS A 69 3.53 8.63 3.61
C CYS A 69 4.87 8.56 4.36
N SER A 70 5.26 7.38 4.84
CA SER A 70 6.55 7.15 5.49
C SER A 70 7.72 7.53 4.58
N GLU A 71 7.69 7.11 3.32
CA GLU A 71 8.70 7.46 2.31
C GLU A 71 8.72 8.96 2.02
N ALA A 72 7.53 9.57 1.87
CA ALA A 72 7.38 10.96 1.46
C ALA A 72 7.70 11.98 2.57
N LEU A 73 7.38 11.68 3.83
CA LEU A 73 7.52 12.62 4.95
C LEU A 73 8.59 12.20 5.96
N CYS A 74 8.76 10.90 6.18
CA CYS A 74 9.56 10.36 7.27
C CYS A 74 10.82 9.64 6.76
N GLN A 75 11.18 9.82 5.48
CA GLN A 75 12.35 9.22 4.82
C GLN A 75 12.39 7.69 4.91
N GLY A 76 11.25 7.03 5.09
CA GLY A 76 11.18 5.59 5.37
C GLY A 76 11.69 5.18 6.76
N ARG A 77 11.99 6.14 7.65
CA ARG A 77 12.56 5.94 8.99
C ARG A 77 11.59 6.28 10.13
N GLY A 78 10.30 6.35 9.81
CA GLY A 78 9.25 6.62 10.78
C GLY A 78 7.86 6.33 10.24
N ARG A 79 6.86 6.35 11.13
CA ARG A 79 5.44 6.21 10.80
C ARG A 79 4.80 7.58 10.71
N CYS A 80 3.85 7.71 9.79
CA CYS A 80 2.98 8.87 9.79
C CYS A 80 1.96 8.79 10.92
N VAL A 81 1.76 9.88 11.64
CA VAL A 81 0.74 10.05 12.68
C VAL A 81 -0.10 11.28 12.36
N ARG A 82 -1.40 11.21 12.55
CA ARG A 82 -2.31 12.34 12.31
C ARG A 82 -1.95 13.49 13.25
N LYS A 83 -1.87 14.71 12.71
CA LYS A 83 -1.47 15.89 13.50
C LYS A 83 -2.44 16.21 14.63
N HIS A 84 -3.74 16.07 14.36
CA HIS A 84 -4.80 16.28 15.33
C HIS A 84 -5.54 14.96 15.55
N TRP A 85 -5.59 14.51 16.79
CA TRP A 85 -6.12 13.19 17.12
C TRP A 85 -7.63 13.08 16.87
N ASP A 86 -8.37 14.19 16.78
CA ASP A 86 -9.82 14.26 16.57
C ASP A 86 -10.22 14.63 15.12
N ASP A 87 -9.23 14.87 14.24
CA ASP A 87 -9.48 15.13 12.83
C ASP A 87 -10.00 13.87 12.11
N ASN A 88 -11.05 14.02 11.29
CA ASN A 88 -11.60 12.93 10.48
C ASN A 88 -10.77 12.67 9.21
N VAL A 89 -9.52 12.23 9.39
CA VAL A 89 -8.53 12.05 8.32
C VAL A 89 -7.81 10.72 8.47
N TYR A 90 -7.67 9.98 7.37
CA TYR A 90 -7.08 8.64 7.35
C TYR A 90 -6.02 8.50 6.26
N LEU A 91 -5.17 7.48 6.42
CA LEU A 91 -4.15 7.09 5.44
C LEU A 91 -4.76 6.21 4.35
N HIS A 92 -5.44 6.80 3.38
CA HIS A 92 -5.94 6.09 2.19
C HIS A 92 -5.32 6.65 0.91
N LEU A 93 -5.18 5.79 -0.10
CA LEU A 93 -4.80 6.16 -1.46
C LEU A 93 -5.90 7.01 -2.11
N ASP A 94 -5.51 8.02 -2.90
CA ASP A 94 -6.46 8.77 -3.71
C ASP A 94 -7.00 7.87 -4.84
N PRO A 95 -8.31 7.54 -4.87
CA PRO A 95 -8.89 6.64 -5.86
C PRO A 95 -8.80 7.17 -7.31
N ARG A 96 -8.48 8.46 -7.50
CA ARG A 96 -8.26 9.05 -8.83
C ARG A 96 -6.88 8.74 -9.40
N ARG A 97 -5.93 8.32 -8.55
CA ARG A 97 -4.52 8.10 -8.91
C ARG A 97 -4.09 6.65 -8.76
N TYR A 98 -4.68 5.96 -7.80
CA TYR A 98 -4.35 4.58 -7.50
C TYR A 98 -5.53 3.69 -7.85
N ARG A 99 -5.22 2.53 -8.42
CA ARG A 99 -6.18 1.47 -8.64
C ARG A 99 -5.70 0.22 -7.94
N ILE A 100 -6.59 -0.34 -7.12
CA ILE A 100 -6.41 -1.67 -6.53
C ILE A 100 -7.20 -2.63 -7.40
N ASP A 101 -6.51 -3.58 -7.99
CA ASP A 101 -7.13 -4.55 -8.88
C ASP A 101 -6.59 -5.96 -8.66
N ARG A 102 -7.42 -6.92 -9.08
CA ARG A 102 -7.04 -8.33 -9.15
C ARG A 102 -7.07 -8.72 -10.62
N ARG A 103 -5.92 -9.13 -11.16
CA ARG A 103 -5.81 -9.43 -12.60
C ARG A 103 -6.72 -10.59 -13.03
N ARG A 104 -6.90 -11.59 -12.17
CA ARG A 104 -7.73 -12.80 -12.40
C ARG A 104 -8.23 -13.34 -11.06
N PRO A 105 -9.36 -14.08 -11.01
CA PRO A 105 -9.78 -14.78 -9.79
C PRO A 105 -8.63 -15.60 -9.18
N GLY A 106 -8.45 -15.50 -7.86
CA GLY A 106 -7.36 -16.17 -7.14
C GLY A 106 -5.97 -15.50 -7.24
N ALA A 107 -5.77 -14.51 -8.10
CA ALA A 107 -4.50 -13.77 -8.15
C ALA A 107 -4.35 -12.81 -6.94
N PRO A 108 -3.10 -12.48 -6.53
CA PRO A 108 -2.86 -11.43 -5.55
C PRO A 108 -3.43 -10.08 -6.01
N LEU A 109 -3.86 -9.26 -5.05
CA LEU A 109 -4.21 -7.87 -5.31
C LEU A 109 -2.97 -7.07 -5.66
N THR A 110 -3.09 -6.17 -6.63
CA THR A 110 -2.03 -5.26 -7.04
C THR A 110 -2.48 -3.82 -6.91
N VAL A 111 -1.53 -2.93 -6.63
CA VAL A 111 -1.75 -1.48 -6.67
C VAL A 111 -1.03 -0.91 -7.89
N SER A 112 -1.76 -0.21 -8.74
CA SER A 112 -1.22 0.60 -9.82
C SER A 112 -1.39 2.07 -9.49
N GLY A 113 -0.48 2.92 -9.97
CA GLY A 113 -0.40 4.34 -9.63
C GLY A 113 1.01 4.74 -9.20
N SER A 114 1.22 6.03 -8.96
CA SER A 114 2.51 6.56 -8.50
C SER A 114 2.33 7.76 -7.59
N LEU A 115 3.28 7.92 -6.66
CA LEU A 115 3.34 9.08 -5.75
C LEU A 115 3.48 10.37 -6.55
N SER A 116 2.67 11.36 -6.20
CA SER A 116 2.77 12.72 -6.75
C SER A 116 3.02 13.77 -5.71
N GLN A 117 3.41 14.95 -6.17
CA GLN A 117 3.48 16.13 -5.33
C GLN A 117 2.16 16.39 -4.59
N ARG A 118 1.00 16.18 -5.22
CA ARG A 118 -0.30 16.35 -4.54
C ARG A 118 -0.48 15.39 -3.35
N ASP A 119 -0.01 14.15 -3.49
CA ASP A 119 -0.05 13.16 -2.41
C ASP A 119 0.89 13.60 -1.27
N VAL A 120 2.10 14.05 -1.61
CA VAL A 120 3.05 14.57 -0.63
C VAL A 120 2.48 15.79 0.12
N ASP A 121 1.89 16.74 -0.60
CA ASP A 121 1.29 17.93 0.00
C ASP A 121 0.09 17.56 0.89
N TYR A 122 -0.68 16.53 0.52
CA TYR A 122 -1.77 16.02 1.36
C TYR A 122 -1.23 15.43 2.66
N PHE A 123 -0.20 14.57 2.56
CA PHE A 123 0.45 14.01 3.74
C PHE A 123 1.03 15.11 4.63
N ASP A 124 1.81 16.03 4.07
CA ASP A 124 2.48 17.09 4.83
C ASP A 124 1.49 17.97 5.60
N ARG A 125 0.32 18.27 4.99
CA ARG A 125 -0.72 19.05 5.65
C ARG A 125 -1.34 18.33 6.85
N ARG A 126 -1.56 17.01 6.76
CA ARG A 126 -2.42 16.26 7.71
C ARG A 126 -1.66 15.36 8.69
N PHE A 127 -0.41 15.02 8.41
CA PHE A 127 0.37 14.04 9.17
C PHE A 127 1.74 14.57 9.62
N ASP A 128 2.19 14.05 10.76
CA ASP A 128 3.55 14.16 11.28
C ASP A 128 4.27 12.82 11.35
N CYS A 129 5.51 12.79 11.81
CA CYS A 129 6.34 11.59 11.88
C CYS A 129 6.62 11.17 13.33
N ILE A 130 6.39 9.89 13.62
CA ILE A 130 7.01 9.19 14.77
C ILE A 130 8.20 8.40 14.21
N CYS A 131 9.42 8.84 14.53
CA CYS A 131 10.65 8.23 14.05
C CYS A 131 10.98 6.94 14.81
N TYR A 132 11.60 5.98 14.13
CA TYR A 132 11.99 4.70 14.74
C TYR A 132 13.22 4.81 15.65
N ASP A 133 14.08 5.77 15.34
CA ASP A 133 15.28 6.09 16.12
C ASP A 133 15.14 7.48 16.77
N GLU A 134 16.06 7.81 17.68
CA GLU A 134 16.12 9.15 18.33
C GLU A 134 16.38 10.31 17.34
N LYS A 135 16.85 9.99 16.13
CA LYS A 135 17.13 10.99 15.10
C LYS A 135 15.85 11.46 14.43
N THR A 136 15.77 12.77 14.18
CA THR A 136 14.70 13.33 13.36
C THR A 136 14.70 12.70 11.97
N CYS A 137 13.53 12.22 11.56
CA CYS A 137 13.28 11.58 10.28
C CYS A 137 12.37 12.42 9.36
N ARG A 138 11.80 13.52 9.87
CA ARG A 138 10.91 14.37 9.08
C ARG A 138 11.71 15.11 7.99
N SER A 139 11.38 14.84 6.74
CA SER A 139 11.86 15.54 5.56
C SER A 139 10.85 15.37 4.44
N VAL A 140 10.20 16.46 4.04
CA VAL A 140 9.17 16.44 2.99
C VAL A 140 9.81 16.26 1.61
N LEU A 141 9.38 15.23 0.88
CA LEU A 141 9.85 14.96 -0.47
C LEU A 141 9.35 16.03 -1.45
N MET A 142 10.23 16.49 -2.34
CA MET A 142 9.85 17.38 -3.43
C MET A 142 9.95 16.63 -4.76
N LEU A 143 8.81 16.20 -5.27
CA LEU A 143 8.68 15.59 -6.59
C LEU A 143 8.57 16.71 -7.62
N LYS A 144 9.69 17.01 -8.28
CA LYS A 144 9.67 17.89 -9.45
C LYS A 144 8.67 17.31 -10.46
N ALA A 145 7.75 18.15 -10.95
CA ALA A 145 7.00 17.85 -12.15
C ALA A 145 8.01 17.76 -13.30
N VAL A 146 8.58 16.57 -13.54
CA VAL A 146 9.25 16.30 -14.80
C VAL A 146 8.13 16.14 -15.81
N SER A 147 7.69 17.28 -16.34
CA SER A 147 6.97 17.38 -17.59
C SER A 147 7.68 16.49 -18.61
N GLU A 148 6.89 15.75 -19.38
CA GLU A 148 7.32 15.00 -20.56
C GLU A 148 8.29 15.82 -21.45
N ALA A 149 9.60 15.67 -21.26
CA ALA A 149 10.61 16.33 -22.10
C ALA A 149 12.01 15.71 -21.97
N VAL A 150 12.15 14.38 -22.08
CA VAL A 150 13.37 13.77 -22.67
C VAL A 150 12.96 12.55 -23.50
N VAL A 151 12.17 12.80 -24.56
CA VAL A 151 12.20 11.95 -25.76
C VAL A 151 12.34 12.89 -26.95
N ASN A 152 13.59 13.27 -27.23
CA ASN A 152 14.10 13.51 -28.58
C ASN A 152 15.57 13.91 -28.52
N THR A 153 16.44 12.90 -28.53
CA THR A 153 17.63 12.99 -29.37
C THR A 153 17.44 11.98 -30.48
N ALA A 154 17.10 12.51 -31.64
CA ALA A 154 17.00 11.80 -32.88
C ALA A 154 18.24 10.94 -33.15
N ALA A 155 17.98 9.78 -33.76
CA ALA A 155 18.81 9.13 -34.75
C ALA A 155 20.33 9.21 -34.53
N ARG A 156 20.91 8.12 -34.02
CA ARG A 156 22.19 7.60 -34.53
C ARG A 156 22.36 6.12 -34.19
N ALA A 157 22.66 5.37 -35.26
CA ALA A 157 23.38 4.10 -35.32
C ALA A 157 22.63 2.81 -34.95
N ALA A 158 22.10 2.19 -36.01
CA ALA A 158 21.97 0.76 -36.16
C ALA A 158 23.34 0.04 -36.02
N HIS A 159 23.44 -0.98 -35.15
CA HIS A 159 23.96 -2.33 -35.46
C HIS A 159 24.00 -3.22 -34.21
N ARG A 160 23.39 -4.42 -34.33
CA ARG A 160 23.48 -5.60 -33.45
C ARG A 160 24.88 -6.28 -33.61
N PRO A 161 25.36 -7.21 -32.76
CA PRO A 161 24.60 -8.35 -32.23
C PRO A 161 24.88 -8.81 -30.77
N ARG A 162 24.01 -9.72 -30.32
CA ARG A 162 24.06 -10.51 -29.07
C ARG A 162 25.22 -11.51 -29.09
N PRO A 163 25.96 -11.74 -28.00
CA PRO A 163 26.65 -13.01 -27.78
C PRO A 163 25.71 -13.98 -27.06
N LEU A 164 25.48 -15.14 -27.71
CA LEU A 164 25.21 -16.41 -27.05
C LEU A 164 26.51 -16.91 -26.38
N LEU A 165 26.38 -18.02 -25.63
CA LEU A 165 27.40 -18.85 -24.95
C LEU A 165 27.33 -18.68 -23.42
N LEU A 166 27.27 -19.71 -22.58
CA LEU A 166 26.95 -21.14 -22.70
C LEU A 166 26.88 -21.58 -21.23
N ALA A 167 25.83 -22.27 -20.81
CA ALA A 167 25.84 -22.95 -19.53
C ALA A 167 26.83 -24.12 -19.61
N THR A 168 27.86 -24.10 -18.78
CA THR A 168 28.74 -25.25 -18.54
C THR A 168 28.51 -25.76 -17.12
N ILE A 169 27.72 -26.84 -17.04
CA ILE A 169 27.66 -27.74 -15.91
C ILE A 169 29.00 -28.51 -15.89
N LEU A 170 29.84 -28.28 -14.89
CA LEU A 170 30.97 -29.16 -14.60
C LEU A 170 30.56 -30.14 -13.49
N LEU A 171 30.11 -31.32 -13.92
CA LEU A 171 30.24 -32.55 -13.17
C LEU A 171 31.73 -32.89 -13.12
N SER A 172 32.37 -32.74 -11.97
CA SER A 172 33.59 -33.47 -11.65
C SER A 172 33.33 -34.37 -10.45
N LEU A 173 33.24 -35.65 -10.77
CA LEU A 173 33.29 -36.79 -9.87
C LEU A 173 34.60 -36.83 -9.07
N MET A 174 34.52 -37.50 -7.91
CA MET A 174 35.59 -38.06 -7.07
C MET A 174 36.37 -37.10 -6.16
N ARG A 175 36.03 -37.15 -4.85
CA ARG A 175 36.97 -37.61 -3.81
C ARG A 175 36.25 -37.88 -2.47
N ILE A 176 36.34 -39.16 -2.06
CA ILE A 176 36.06 -39.81 -0.77
C ILE A 176 34.58 -40.14 -0.52
#